data_AF-A0A933NHQ3-F1
#
_entry.id   AF-A0A933NHQ3-F1
#
_cell.length_a   1.000
_cell.length_b   1.000
_cell.length_c   1.000
_cell.angle_alpha   90.00
_cell.angle_beta   90.00
_cell.angle_gamma   90.00
#
_symmetry.space_group_name_H-M   'P 1'
#
loop_
_entity.id
_entity.type
_entity.pdbx_description
1 polymer ?
#
loop_
_entity_poly.entity_id
_entity_poly.type
_entity_poly.pdbx_seq_one_letter_code
_entity_poly.pdbx_strand_id
1 'polypeptide(L)'
;MASKKRNLFSELMEGVEAMRAHRQGKVTLKSCRIEGPVPLELTAEVIRDTRERLGVSRCIFARKLRVNERTLERWEEGRARPNPQAATLILLVRRFPDTFERLATLDEELAAA
;
A
#
# COMPACT_ATOMS: atom_id res chain seq x y z
N MET A 1 20.54 -41.47 4.23
CA MET A 1 19.24 -41.47 3.52
C MET A 1 19.51 -41.15 2.06
N ALA A 2 19.37 -42.14 1.18
CA ALA A 2 19.74 -41.99 -0.24
C ALA A 2 18.82 -40.96 -0.91
N SER A 3 19.41 -39.91 -1.48
CA SER A 3 18.70 -38.92 -2.27
C SER A 3 18.14 -39.59 -3.52
N LYS A 4 16.82 -39.84 -3.54
CA LYS A 4 16.10 -40.33 -4.71
C LYS A 4 16.35 -39.33 -5.85
N LYS A 5 16.93 -39.78 -6.96
CA LYS A 5 17.10 -38.95 -8.17
C LYS A 5 15.70 -38.41 -8.53
N ARG A 6 15.47 -37.13 -8.27
CA ARG A 6 14.23 -36.43 -8.63
C ARG A 6 14.08 -36.49 -10.14
N ASN A 7 12.90 -36.92 -10.59
CA ASN A 7 12.58 -36.94 -11.99
C ASN A 7 11.69 -35.72 -12.27
N LEU A 8 12.36 -34.64 -12.68
CA LEU A 8 11.73 -33.35 -12.92
C LEU A 8 10.59 -33.44 -13.94
N PHE A 9 10.74 -34.26 -14.99
CA PHE A 9 9.72 -34.39 -16.02
C PHE A 9 8.43 -35.00 -15.44
N SER A 10 8.54 -36.07 -14.64
CA SER A 10 7.37 -36.67 -14.00
C SER A 10 6.70 -35.74 -12.99
N GLU A 11 7.49 -34.98 -12.20
CA GLU A 11 6.95 -34.03 -11.22
C GLU A 11 6.19 -32.87 -11.89
N LEU A 12 6.69 -32.37 -13.03
CA LEU A 12 6.00 -31.35 -13.81
C LEU A 12 4.70 -31.88 -14.44
N MET A 13 4.73 -33.09 -14.99
CA MET A 13 3.54 -33.72 -15.59
C MET A 13 2.47 -33.99 -14.52
N GLU A 14 2.86 -34.43 -13.34
CA GLU A 14 1.96 -34.58 -12.18
C GLU A 14 1.29 -33.23 -11.82
N GLY A 15 2.05 -32.13 -11.81
CA GLY A 15 1.51 -30.79 -11.59
C GLY A 15 0.50 -30.35 -12.65
N VAL A 16 0.75 -30.66 -13.92
CA VAL A 16 -0.18 -30.36 -15.04
C VAL A 16 -1.48 -31.14 -14.94
N GLU A 17 -1.39 -32.44 -14.61
CA GLU A 17 -2.57 -33.28 -14.38
C GLU A 17 -3.39 -32.80 -13.18
N ALA A 18 -2.71 -32.43 -12.08
CA ALA A 18 -3.34 -31.86 -10.90
C ALA A 18 -4.07 -30.54 -11.21
N MET A 19 -3.48 -29.66 -12.05
CA MET A 19 -4.14 -28.45 -12.54
C MET A 19 -5.40 -28.77 -13.37
N ARG A 20 -5.34 -29.79 -14.25
CA ARG A 20 -6.50 -30.22 -15.05
C ARG A 20 -7.63 -30.73 -14.17
N ALA A 21 -7.30 -31.59 -13.20
CA ALA A 21 -8.27 -32.12 -12.24
C ALA A 21 -8.87 -31.00 -11.37
N HIS A 22 -8.08 -29.99 -10.99
CA HIS A 22 -8.56 -28.84 -10.24
C HIS A 22 -9.58 -28.00 -11.02
N ARG A 23 -9.33 -27.74 -12.31
CA ARG A 23 -10.28 -27.04 -13.20
C ARG A 23 -11.58 -27.81 -13.42
N GLN A 24 -11.55 -29.14 -13.30
CA GLN A 24 -12.73 -30.01 -13.36
C GLN A 24 -13.43 -30.16 -12.00
N GLY A 25 -12.96 -29.50 -10.95
CA GLY A 25 -13.51 -29.61 -9.60
C GLY A 25 -13.23 -30.94 -8.89
N LYS A 26 -12.32 -31.77 -9.41
CA LYS A 26 -12.01 -33.11 -8.89
C LYS A 26 -11.02 -33.11 -7.74
N VAL A 27 -10.15 -32.09 -7.68
CA VAL A 27 -9.14 -31.93 -6.62
C VAL A 27 -9.07 -30.46 -6.20
N THR A 28 -8.74 -30.21 -4.93
CA THR A 28 -8.52 -28.86 -4.42
C THR A 28 -7.02 -28.60 -4.30
N LEU A 29 -6.51 -27.66 -5.10
CA LEU A 29 -5.13 -27.19 -4.98
C LEU A 29 -5.05 -26.05 -3.97
N LYS A 30 -3.85 -25.85 -3.40
CA LYS A 30 -3.55 -24.65 -2.61
C LYS A 30 -3.60 -23.44 -3.54
N SER A 31 -4.66 -22.66 -3.42
CA SER A 31 -4.91 -21.49 -4.24
C SER A 31 -4.96 -20.25 -3.36
N CYS A 32 -4.19 -19.22 -3.71
CA CYS A 32 -4.26 -17.91 -3.08
C CYS A 32 -4.86 -16.94 -4.08
N ARG A 33 -6.11 -16.51 -3.86
CA ARG A 33 -6.69 -15.40 -4.60
C ARG A 33 -6.19 -14.11 -3.97
N ILE A 34 -5.43 -13.34 -4.72
CA ILE A 34 -5.00 -11.99 -4.31
C ILE A 34 -5.95 -11.01 -4.99
N GLU A 35 -6.79 -10.37 -4.20
CA GLU A 35 -7.58 -9.24 -4.70
C GLU A 35 -6.68 -8.01 -4.79
N GLY A 36 -6.86 -7.22 -5.86
CA GLY A 36 -6.15 -5.95 -5.99
C GLY A 36 -6.58 -4.99 -4.87
N PRO A 37 -5.68 -4.10 -4.41
CA PRO A 37 -6.04 -3.14 -3.38
C PRO A 37 -7.17 -2.23 -3.88
N VAL A 38 -8.15 -1.99 -3.02
CA VAL A 38 -9.24 -1.05 -3.30
C VAL A 38 -8.64 0.35 -3.52
N PRO A 39 -9.01 1.06 -4.61
CA PRO A 39 -8.54 2.43 -4.82
C PRO A 39 -8.88 3.31 -3.61
N LEU A 40 -7.85 3.96 -3.05
CA LEU A 40 -8.01 4.87 -1.92
C LEU A 40 -8.44 6.24 -2.44
N GLU A 41 -9.74 6.40 -2.63
CA GLU A 41 -10.35 7.68 -3.00
C GLU A 41 -10.58 8.52 -1.73
N LEU A 42 -9.93 9.68 -1.67
CA LEU A 42 -10.09 10.65 -0.58
C LEU A 42 -10.87 11.87 -1.04
N THR A 43 -11.87 12.28 -0.25
CA THR A 43 -12.56 13.55 -0.47
C THR A 43 -11.79 14.70 0.16
N ALA A 44 -12.05 15.91 -0.32
CA ALA A 44 -11.45 17.13 0.18
C ALA A 44 -11.73 17.34 1.68
N GLU A 45 -12.94 16.98 2.12
CA GLU A 45 -13.38 17.06 3.52
C GLU A 45 -12.56 16.14 4.41
N VAL A 46 -12.28 14.90 3.97
CA VAL A 46 -11.48 13.95 4.76
C VAL A 46 -10.04 14.44 4.93
N ILE A 47 -9.47 15.06 3.90
CA ILE A 47 -8.11 15.61 3.96
C ILE A 47 -8.06 16.77 4.97
N ARG A 48 -9.02 17.70 4.88
CA ARG A 48 -9.13 18.85 5.78
C ARG A 48 -9.35 18.43 7.23
N ASP A 49 -10.30 17.53 7.47
CA ASP A 49 -10.59 16.97 8.79
C ASP A 49 -9.38 16.22 9.37
N THR A 50 -8.63 15.49 8.54
CA THR A 50 -7.39 14.82 8.98
C THR A 50 -6.38 15.82 9.51
N ARG A 51 -6.13 16.90 8.76
CA ARG A 51 -5.21 17.97 9.16
C ARG A 51 -5.66 18.62 10.47
N GLU A 52 -6.94 18.94 10.58
CA GLU A 52 -7.52 19.62 11.75
C GLU A 52 -7.49 18.74 13.00
N ARG A 53 -7.81 17.45 12.87
CA ARG A 53 -7.68 16.46 13.95
C ARG A 53 -6.26 16.33 14.48
N LEU A 54 -5.25 16.52 13.62
CA LEU A 54 -3.84 16.47 13.99
C LEU A 54 -3.32 17.80 14.55
N GLY A 55 -4.15 18.84 14.59
CA GLY A 55 -3.82 20.13 15.21
C GLY A 55 -2.72 20.92 14.49
N VAL A 56 -2.49 20.65 13.20
CA VAL A 56 -1.41 21.28 12.43
C VAL A 56 -1.93 22.24 11.36
N SER A 57 -1.14 23.28 11.08
CA SER A 57 -1.44 24.21 9.98
C SER A 57 -1.22 23.52 8.62
N ARG A 58 -1.80 24.10 7.56
CA ARG A 58 -1.68 23.57 6.19
C ARG A 58 -0.22 23.45 5.74
N CYS A 59 0.58 24.49 5.95
CA CYS A 59 2.00 24.50 5.63
C CYS A 59 2.77 23.36 6.33
N ILE A 60 2.53 23.17 7.65
CA ILE A 60 3.19 22.11 8.43
C ILE A 60 2.75 20.73 7.95
N PHE A 61 1.45 20.54 7.69
CA PHE A 61 0.92 19.27 7.17
C PHE A 61 1.51 18.93 5.80
N ALA A 62 1.56 19.90 4.88
CA ALA A 62 2.17 19.72 3.57
C ALA A 62 3.65 19.34 3.67
N ARG A 63 4.41 20.05 4.52
CA ARG A 63 5.84 19.79 4.72
C ARG A 63 6.09 18.42 5.34
N LYS A 64 5.32 18.02 6.35
CA LYS A 64 5.40 16.68 6.96
C LYS A 64 5.03 15.56 5.97
N LEU A 65 4.09 15.82 5.07
CA LEU A 65 3.73 14.89 3.98
C LEU A 65 4.66 14.97 2.76
N ARG A 66 5.68 15.85 2.78
CA ARG A 66 6.63 16.08 1.68
C ARG A 66 5.94 16.47 0.36
N VAL A 67 4.85 17.23 0.45
CA VAL A 67 4.11 17.77 -0.70
C VAL A 67 4.17 19.30 -0.69
N ASN A 68 4.00 19.91 -1.86
CA ASN A 68 3.89 21.37 -1.96
C ASN A 68 2.59 21.83 -1.28
N GLU A 69 2.65 22.94 -0.53
CA GLU A 69 1.49 23.53 0.14
C GLU A 69 0.35 23.86 -0.83
N ARG A 70 0.67 24.36 -2.03
CA ARG A 70 -0.32 24.64 -3.09
C ARG A 70 -1.00 23.37 -3.59
N THR A 71 -0.28 22.24 -3.58
CA THR A 71 -0.85 20.94 -3.95
C THR A 71 -1.84 20.47 -2.88
N LEU A 72 -1.46 20.56 -1.61
CA LEU A 72 -2.35 20.23 -0.49
C LEU A 72 -3.60 21.12 -0.49
N GLU A 73 -3.45 22.43 -0.73
CA GLU A 73 -4.58 23.36 -0.84
C GLU A 73 -5.57 22.93 -1.93
N ARG A 74 -5.08 22.60 -3.13
CA ARG A 74 -5.95 22.12 -4.23
C ARG A 74 -6.66 20.82 -3.88
N TRP A 75 -6.06 19.95 -3.07
CA TRP A 75 -6.71 18.74 -2.56
C TRP A 75 -7.80 19.07 -1.53
N GLU A 76 -7.52 19.96 -0.56
CA GLU A 76 -8.50 20.41 0.43
C GLU A 76 -9.65 21.24 -0.18
N GLU A 77 -9.46 21.82 -1.36
CA GLU A 77 -10.50 22.51 -2.14
C GLU A 77 -11.24 21.58 -3.10
N GLY A 78 -10.80 20.32 -3.26
CA GLY A 78 -11.37 19.38 -4.23
C GLY A 78 -11.05 19.71 -5.71
N ARG A 79 -10.14 20.65 -5.98
CA ARG A 79 -9.69 21.01 -7.33
C ARG A 79 -8.75 19.99 -7.95
N ALA A 80 -8.16 19.11 -7.14
CA ALA A 80 -7.32 18.00 -7.56
C ALA A 80 -7.48 16.82 -6.59
N ARG A 81 -7.07 15.62 -7.03
CA ARG A 81 -7.03 14.44 -6.16
C ARG A 81 -5.59 14.06 -5.81
N PRO A 82 -5.33 13.56 -4.58
CA PRO A 82 -4.05 12.97 -4.25
C PRO A 82 -3.77 11.73 -5.09
N ASN A 83 -2.50 11.48 -5.40
CA ASN A 83 -2.10 10.20 -5.98
C ASN A 83 -2.29 9.06 -4.96
N PRO A 84 -2.31 7.79 -5.39
CA PRO A 84 -2.56 6.66 -4.49
C PRO A 84 -1.60 6.59 -3.29
N GLN A 85 -0.33 6.97 -3.47
CA GLN A 85 0.68 6.97 -2.41
C GLN A 85 0.41 8.05 -1.37
N ALA A 86 0.10 9.27 -1.81
CA ALA A 86 -0.28 10.38 -0.95
C ALA A 86 -1.60 10.08 -0.23
N ALA A 87 -2.58 9.47 -0.90
CA ALA A 87 -3.83 9.07 -0.28
C ALA A 87 -3.59 8.02 0.82
N THR A 88 -2.74 7.03 0.54
CA THR A 88 -2.29 6.05 1.54
C THR A 88 -1.64 6.75 2.73
N LEU A 89 -0.72 7.69 2.49
CA LEU A 89 0.00 8.38 3.56
C LEU A 89 -0.92 9.25 4.41
N ILE A 90 -1.86 9.96 3.80
CA ILE A 90 -2.88 10.75 4.51
C ILE A 90 -3.73 9.84 5.40
N LEU A 91 -4.15 8.67 4.91
CA LEU A 91 -4.91 7.69 5.70
C LEU A 91 -4.07 7.07 6.82
N LEU A 92 -2.79 6.80 6.57
CA LEU A 92 -1.86 6.30 7.58
C LEU A 92 -1.69 7.31 8.71
N VAL A 93 -1.38 8.58 8.42
CA VAL A 93 -1.25 9.61 9.48
C VAL A 93 -2.56 9.86 10.21
N ARG A 94 -3.71 9.71 9.52
CA ARG A 94 -5.05 9.80 10.14
C ARG A 94 -5.29 8.70 11.17
N ARG A 95 -4.78 7.49 10.91
CA ARG A 95 -4.96 6.29 11.75
C ARG A 95 -3.87 6.13 12.80
N PHE A 96 -2.64 6.48 12.45
CA PHE A 96 -1.41 6.32 13.23
C PHE A 96 -0.63 7.65 13.23
N PRO A 97 -0.96 8.59 14.13
CA PRO A 97 -0.34 9.92 14.15
C PRO A 97 1.19 9.91 14.35
N ASP A 98 1.74 8.86 14.98
CA ASP A 98 3.18 8.61 15.14
C ASP A 98 3.91 8.44 13.79
N THR A 99 3.18 8.21 12.70
CA THR A 99 3.73 8.19 11.33
C THR A 99 4.49 9.48 11.00
N PHE A 100 4.10 10.63 11.55
CA PHE A 100 4.87 11.87 11.33
C PHE A 100 6.25 11.87 11.98
N GLU A 101 6.40 11.21 13.13
CA GLU A 101 7.72 11.08 13.76
C GLU A 101 8.58 10.10 12.98
N ARG A 102 8.00 8.97 12.55
CA ARG A 102 8.66 7.99 11.68
C ARG A 102 9.12 8.58 10.35
N LEU A 103 8.34 9.50 9.77
CA LEU A 103 8.75 10.19 8.54
C LEU A 103 9.91 11.16 8.76
N ALA A 104 10.05 11.71 9.97
CA ALA A 104 11.13 12.64 10.31
C ALA A 104 12.45 11.90 10.50
N THR A 105 12.44 10.67 11.04
CA THR A 105 13.68 9.87 11.19
C THR A 105 14.33 9.53 9.84
N LEU A 106 13.54 9.49 8.75
CA LEU A 106 14.08 9.28 7.40
C LEU A 106 15.01 10.41 6.97
N ASP A 107 14.78 11.64 7.42
CA ASP A 107 15.67 12.77 7.10
C ASP A 107 17.04 12.60 7.79
N GLU A 108 17.04 12.06 9.01
CA GLU A 108 18.25 11.81 9.79
C GLU A 108 19.10 10.69 9.16
N GLU A 109 18.45 9.61 8.72
CA GLU A 109 19.12 8.51 8.00
C GLU A 109 19.73 8.97 6.67
N LEU A 110 19.01 9.80 5.91
CA LEU A 110 19.51 10.39 4.67
C LEU A 110 20.62 11.41 4.88
N ALA A 111 20.59 12.17 5.97
CA ALA A 111 21.64 13.13 6.31
C ALA A 111 22.92 12.44 6.85
N ALA A 112 22.79 11.23 7.38
CA ALA A 112 23.90 10.44 7.89
C ALA A 112 24.59 9.55 6.82
N ALA A 113 24.02 9.45 5.62
CA ALA A 113 24.52 8.69 4.48
C ALA A 113 25.31 9.55 3.49
#